data_AF-A0A7G6A940-F1
#
_entry.id   AF-A0A7G6A940-F1
#
_cell.length_a   1.000
_cell.length_b   1.000
_cell.length_c   1.000
_cell.angle_alpha   90.00
_cell.angle_beta   90.00
_cell.angle_gamma   90.00
#
_symmetry.space_group_name_H-M   'P 1'
#
loop_
_entity.id
_entity.type
_entity.pdbx_description
1 polymer ?
#
loop_
_entity_poly.entity_id
_entity_poly.type
_entity_poly.pdbx_seq_one_letter_code
_entity_poly.pdbx_strand_id
1 'polypeptide(L)'
;MTARLGLVKQMVEQNRAGEAPAELDRIARAMPANATAALRGSLEEVRGDVFNARGQHEKALGAFLRALRLVPDEPGAGERRAYLGSRIAQVYINIDNAAKGSTPPAAR
;
A
#
# COMPACT_ATOMS: atom_id res chain seq x y z
N MET A 1 10.09 10.19 11.30
CA MET A 1 9.62 9.13 10.37
C MET A 1 8.17 9.32 9.96
N THR A 2 7.24 9.48 10.92
CA THR A 2 5.79 9.66 10.68
C THR A 2 5.46 10.81 9.73
N ALA A 3 6.12 11.97 9.87
CA ALA A 3 5.93 13.10 8.95
C ALA A 3 6.28 12.79 7.48
N ARG A 4 7.30 11.94 7.26
CA ARG A 4 7.72 11.53 5.90
C ARG A 4 6.74 10.56 5.26
N LEU A 5 6.18 9.63 6.05
CA LEU A 5 5.08 8.79 5.59
C LEU A 5 3.84 9.62 5.25
N GLY A 6 3.55 10.66 6.04
CA GLY A 6 2.48 11.62 5.74
C GLY A 6 2.67 12.33 4.40
N LEU A 7 3.90 12.78 4.09
CA LEU A 7 4.23 13.36 2.79
C LEU A 7 3.95 12.39 1.64
N VAL A 8 4.31 11.11 1.78
CA VAL A 8 4.03 10.11 0.74
C VAL A 8 2.53 9.90 0.54
N LYS A 9 1.74 9.86 1.64
CA LYS A 9 0.28 9.78 1.55
C LYS A 9 -0.29 10.99 0.79
N GLN A 10 0.18 12.19 1.10
CA GLN A 10 -0.20 13.41 0.39
C GLN A 10 0.15 13.35 -1.10
N MET A 11 1.32 12.80 -1.47
CA MET A 11 1.67 12.59 -2.88
C MET A 11 0.67 11.67 -3.58
N VAL A 12 0.22 10.58 -2.93
CA VAL A 12 -0.80 9.68 -3.49
C VAL A 12 -2.12 10.41 -3.69
N GLU A 13 -2.59 11.15 -2.69
CA GLU A 13 -3.83 11.94 -2.75
C GLU A 13 -3.79 13.01 -3.85
N GLN A 14 -2.62 13.59 -4.11
CA GLN A 14 -2.41 14.58 -5.17
C GLN A 14 -2.17 13.97 -6.56
N ASN A 15 -2.40 12.66 -6.74
CA ASN A 15 -2.11 11.92 -7.97
C ASN A 15 -0.62 11.98 -8.41
N ARG A 16 0.27 12.22 -7.44
CA ARG A 16 1.74 12.29 -7.62
C ARG A 16 2.43 11.01 -7.14
N ALA A 17 1.74 9.87 -7.22
CA ALA A 17 2.26 8.58 -6.78
C ALA A 17 3.53 8.14 -7.53
N GLY A 18 3.81 8.70 -8.71
CA GLY A 18 5.06 8.48 -9.45
C GLY A 18 6.32 9.00 -8.73
N GLU A 19 6.19 10.03 -7.89
CA GLU A 19 7.32 10.66 -7.16
C GLU A 19 7.62 9.95 -5.82
N ALA A 20 6.62 9.26 -5.27
CA ALA A 20 6.68 8.60 -3.97
C ALA A 20 7.79 7.52 -3.79
N PRO A 21 8.22 6.75 -4.81
CA PRO A 21 9.19 5.66 -4.61
C PRO A 21 10.51 6.13 -4.01
N ALA A 22 11.04 7.27 -4.48
CA ALA A 22 12.31 7.81 -3.97
C ALA A 22 12.22 8.14 -2.47
N GLU A 23 11.06 8.65 -2.03
CA GLU A 23 10.83 8.97 -0.63
C GLU A 23 10.62 7.72 0.23
N LEU A 24 9.92 6.70 -0.29
CA LEU A 24 9.77 5.40 0.37
C LEU A 24 11.11 4.69 0.56
N ASP A 25 12.03 4.79 -0.39
CA ASP A 25 13.37 4.22 -0.27
C ASP A 25 14.21 4.95 0.77
N ARG A 26 14.07 6.28 0.87
CA ARG A 26 14.71 7.05 1.94
C ARG A 26 14.16 6.69 3.32
N ILE A 27 12.84 6.53 3.43
CA ILE A 27 12.19 6.08 4.68
C ILE A 27 12.68 4.70 5.07
N ALA A 28 12.73 3.75 4.13
CA ALA A 28 13.18 2.39 4.38
C ALA A 28 14.65 2.34 4.82
N ARG A 29 15.55 3.10 4.17
CA ARG A 29 16.98 3.17 4.54
C ARG A 29 17.21 3.83 5.89
N ALA A 30 16.41 4.83 6.24
CA ALA A 30 16.52 5.51 7.54
C ALA A 30 15.80 4.76 8.66
N MET A 31 15.12 3.65 8.36
CA MET A 31 14.39 2.89 9.37
C MET A 31 15.38 2.15 10.26
N PRO A 32 15.33 2.34 11.59
CA PRO A 32 16.26 1.68 12.48
C PRO A 32 16.00 0.18 12.52
N ALA A 33 17.04 -0.62 12.74
CA ALA A 33 16.93 -2.08 12.78
C ALA A 33 15.92 -2.55 13.86
N ASN A 34 15.85 -1.84 14.98
CA ASN A 34 14.92 -2.09 16.09
C ASN A 34 13.55 -1.39 15.93
N ALA A 35 13.18 -0.95 14.71
CA ALA A 35 11.86 -0.38 14.46
C ALA A 35 10.74 -1.30 14.96
N THR A 36 9.64 -0.71 15.44
CA THR A 36 8.49 -1.48 15.92
C THR A 36 7.74 -2.15 14.76
N ALA A 37 6.99 -3.21 15.06
CA ALA A 37 6.11 -3.85 14.07
C ALA A 37 5.10 -2.85 13.49
N ALA A 38 4.52 -1.98 14.33
CA ALA A 38 3.60 -0.93 13.90
C ALA A 38 4.23 0.06 12.91
N LEU A 39 5.49 0.47 13.11
CA LEU A 39 6.19 1.36 12.19
C LEU A 39 6.47 0.67 10.85
N ARG A 40 6.95 -0.58 10.88
CA ARG A 40 7.15 -1.38 9.67
C ARG A 40 5.83 -1.62 8.93
N GLY A 41 4.75 -1.93 9.65
CA GLY A 41 3.42 -2.12 9.09
C GLY A 41 2.89 -0.85 8.42
N SER A 42 3.11 0.31 9.03
CA SER A 42 2.72 1.60 8.45
C SER A 42 3.50 1.93 7.16
N LEU A 43 4.78 1.54 7.08
CA LEU A 43 5.55 1.66 5.84
C LEU A 43 4.99 0.73 4.73
N GLU A 44 4.67 -0.52 5.06
CA GLU A 44 4.09 -1.46 4.10
C GLU A 44 2.69 -1.03 3.62
N GLU A 45 1.87 -0.45 4.50
CA GLU A 45 0.58 0.16 4.12
C GLU A 45 0.79 1.25 3.07
N VAL A 46 1.68 2.21 3.34
CA VAL A 46 1.95 3.32 2.40
C VAL A 46 2.57 2.82 1.10
N ARG A 47 3.41 1.77 1.13
CA ARG A 47 3.89 1.11 -0.09
C ARG A 47 2.72 0.55 -0.90
N GLY A 48 1.76 -0.07 -0.24
CA GLY A 48 0.54 -0.57 -0.88
C GLY A 48 -0.26 0.53 -1.56
N ASP A 49 -0.43 1.67 -0.88
CA ASP A 49 -1.11 2.85 -1.43
C ASP A 49 -0.45 3.36 -2.71
N VAL A 50 0.87 3.53 -2.67
CA VAL A 50 1.67 3.98 -3.80
C VAL A 50 1.61 3.00 -4.97
N PHE A 51 1.72 1.70 -4.70
CA PHE A 51 1.62 0.69 -5.76
C PHE A 51 0.24 0.65 -6.39
N ASN A 52 -0.83 0.72 -5.58
CA ASN A 52 -2.20 0.69 -6.09
C ASN A 52 -2.49 1.93 -6.96
N ALA A 53 -2.07 3.12 -6.52
CA ALA A 53 -2.23 4.36 -7.28
C ALA A 53 -1.45 4.35 -8.61
N ARG A 54 -0.39 3.55 -8.71
CA ARG A 54 0.40 3.35 -9.94
C ARG A 54 -0.08 2.19 -10.81
N GLY A 55 -1.23 1.58 -10.50
CA GLY A 55 -1.74 0.42 -11.23
C GLY A 55 -0.97 -0.89 -10.99
N GLN A 56 -0.02 -0.90 -10.04
CA GLN A 56 0.81 -2.06 -9.74
C GLN A 56 0.12 -2.96 -8.71
N HIS A 57 -1.06 -3.47 -9.08
CA HIS A 57 -2.00 -4.06 -8.14
C HIS A 57 -1.47 -5.30 -7.39
N GLU A 58 -0.71 -6.17 -8.04
CA GLU A 58 -0.08 -7.33 -7.38
C GLU A 58 0.92 -6.90 -6.29
N LYS A 59 1.73 -5.87 -6.57
CA LYS A 59 2.68 -5.32 -5.59
C LYS A 59 1.93 -4.64 -4.44
N ALA A 60 0.82 -3.98 -4.74
CA ALA A 60 -0.05 -3.39 -3.72
C ALA A 60 -0.61 -4.45 -2.77
N LEU A 61 -1.16 -5.53 -3.32
CA LEU A 61 -1.68 -6.66 -2.55
C LEU A 61 -0.60 -7.23 -1.62
N GLY A 62 0.59 -7.52 -2.17
CA GLY A 62 1.70 -8.03 -1.37
C GLY A 62 2.10 -7.10 -0.22
N ALA A 63 2.09 -5.79 -0.44
CA ALA A 63 2.40 -4.80 0.58
C ALA A 63 1.32 -4.73 1.68
N PHE A 64 0.03 -4.70 1.30
CA PHE A 64 -1.05 -4.71 2.30
C PHE A 64 -1.08 -6.00 3.12
N LEU A 65 -0.78 -7.15 2.52
CA LEU A 65 -0.67 -8.43 3.26
C LEU A 65 0.50 -8.41 4.27
N ARG A 66 1.65 -7.80 3.90
CA ARG A 66 2.75 -7.61 4.86
C ARG A 66 2.37 -6.64 5.98
N ALA A 67 1.67 -5.55 5.67
CA ALA A 67 1.15 -4.63 6.68
C ALA A 67 0.19 -5.34 7.66
N LEU A 68 -0.70 -6.18 7.14
CA LEU A 68 -1.67 -6.92 7.94
C LEU A 68 -1.00 -7.89 8.93
N ARG A 69 0.04 -8.59 8.50
CA ARG A 69 0.85 -9.48 9.36
C ARG A 69 1.58 -8.75 10.48
N LEU A 70 1.80 -7.45 10.33
CA LEU A 70 2.51 -6.60 11.29
C LEU A 70 1.58 -5.84 12.23
N VAL A 71 0.25 -6.02 12.11
CA VAL A 71 -0.70 -5.41 13.05
C VAL A 71 -0.52 -6.06 14.42
N PRO A 72 -0.12 -5.29 15.45
CA PRO A 72 0.04 -5.81 16.81
C PRO A 72 -1.30 -6.29 17.37
N ASP A 73 -1.26 -7.25 18.29
CA ASP A 73 -2.45 -7.73 18.98
C ASP A 73 -2.71 -6.90 20.24
N GLU A 74 -3.36 -5.75 20.04
CA GLU A 74 -3.65 -4.75 21.07
C GLU A 74 -5.09 -4.22 20.92
N PRO A 75 -5.66 -3.57 21.95
CA PRO A 75 -6.95 -2.91 21.81
C PRO A 75 -6.96 -1.96 20.61
N GLY A 76 -7.96 -2.09 19.72
CA GLY A 76 -8.04 -1.33 18.47
C GLY A 76 -7.41 -2.00 17.24
N ALA A 77 -6.69 -3.13 17.39
CA ALA A 77 -6.14 -3.89 16.27
C ALA A 77 -7.21 -4.32 15.24
N GLY A 78 -8.46 -4.52 15.70
CA GLY A 78 -9.60 -4.83 14.83
C GLY A 78 -9.85 -3.76 13.76
N GLU A 79 -9.78 -2.47 14.12
CA GLU A 79 -9.97 -1.37 13.19
C GLU A 79 -8.85 -1.34 12.13
N ARG A 80 -7.60 -1.53 12.55
CA ARG A 80 -6.45 -1.58 11.63
C ARG A 80 -6.55 -2.77 10.66
N ARG A 81 -6.96 -3.94 11.16
CA ARG A 81 -7.19 -5.15 10.33
C ARG A 81 -8.33 -4.92 9.34
N ALA A 82 -9.45 -4.34 9.78
CA ALA A 82 -10.58 -4.03 8.91
C ALA A 82 -10.22 -3.02 7.82
N TYR A 83 -9.48 -1.96 8.17
CA TYR A 83 -8.96 -1.00 7.21
C TYR A 83 -8.07 -1.67 6.15
N LEU A 84 -7.09 -2.48 6.56
CA LEU A 84 -6.22 -3.18 5.60
C LEU A 84 -7.01 -4.20 4.76
N GLY A 85 -8.01 -4.86 5.36
CA GLY A 85 -8.93 -5.76 4.65
C GLY A 85 -9.70 -5.05 3.53
N SER A 86 -10.20 -3.82 3.77
CA SER A 86 -10.88 -3.05 2.74
C SER A 86 -9.95 -2.63 1.60
N ARG A 87 -8.69 -2.27 1.91
CA ARG A 87 -7.67 -1.98 0.89
C ARG A 87 -7.35 -3.21 0.04
N ILE A 88 -7.22 -4.39 0.67
CA ILE A 88 -6.99 -5.67 -0.02
C ILE A 88 -8.17 -5.99 -0.95
N ALA A 89 -9.40 -5.87 -0.46
CA ALA A 89 -10.60 -6.10 -1.25
C ALA A 89 -10.66 -5.17 -2.48
N GLN A 90 -10.35 -3.88 -2.29
CA GLN A 90 -10.29 -2.92 -3.39
C GLN A 90 -9.23 -3.29 -4.44
N VAL A 91 -8.07 -3.78 -4.00
CA VAL A 91 -7.01 -4.23 -4.93
C VAL A 91 -7.46 -5.44 -5.74
N TYR A 92 -8.18 -6.41 -5.14
CA TYR A 92 -8.75 -7.53 -5.89
C TYR A 92 -9.73 -7.07 -6.98
N ILE A 93 -10.61 -6.11 -6.67
CA ILE A 93 -11.52 -5.52 -7.66
C ILE A 93 -10.71 -4.86 -8.79
N ASN A 94 -9.64 -4.15 -8.47
CA ASN A 94 -8.80 -3.49 -9.48
C ASN A 94 -8.08 -4.49 -10.38
N ILE A 95 -7.58 -5.61 -9.82
CA ILE A 95 -6.94 -6.69 -10.59
C ILE A 95 -7.96 -7.31 -11.57
N ASP A 96 -9.16 -7.63 -11.09
CA ASP A 96 -10.21 -8.21 -11.91
C ASP A 96 -10.65 -7.26 -13.03
N ASN A 97 -10.83 -5.97 -12.73
CA ASN A 97 -11.15 -4.94 -13.72
C ASN A 97 -10.04 -4.78 -14.78
N ALA A 98 -8.78 -4.80 -14.37
CA ALA A 98 -7.64 -4.71 -15.29
C ALA A 98 -7.58 -5.91 -16.24
N ALA A 99 -7.88 -7.12 -15.74
CA ALA A 99 -7.96 -8.32 -16.55
C ALA A 99 -9.07 -8.22 -17.61
N LYS A 100 -10.26 -7.74 -17.22
CA LYS A 100 -11.39 -7.54 -18.13
C LYS A 100 -11.07 -6.52 -19.23
N GLY A 101 -10.45 -5.39 -18.88
CA GLY A 101 -10.09 -4.31 -19.81
C GLY A 101 -8.95 -4.65 -20.78
N SER A 102 -8.19 -5.72 -20.52
CA SER A 102 -7.07 -6.16 -21.37
C SER A 102 -7.50 -7.13 -22.48
N THR A 103 -8.78 -7.49 -22.55
CA THR A 103 -9.33 -8.35 -23.62
C THR A 103 -9.57 -7.50 -24.86
N PRO A 104 -8.81 -7.64 -25.96
CA PRO A 104 -9.12 -6.92 -27.19
C PRO A 104 -10.50 -7.35 -27.72
N PRO A 105 -11.29 -6.43 -28.31
CA PRO A 105 -12.56 -6.82 -28.93
C PRO A 105 -12.28 -7.86 -30.00
N ALA A 106 -13.07 -8.95 -30.00
CA ALA A 106 -13.00 -9.97 -31.04
C ALA A 106 -13.15 -9.29 -32.40
N ALA A 107 -12.12 -9.40 -33.25
CA ALA A 107 -12.14 -8.86 -34.60
C ALA A 107 -13.36 -9.42 -35.34
N ARG A 108 -14.24 -8.53 -35.81
CA ARG A 108 -15.37 -8.86 -36.68
C ARG A 108 -14.93 -8.87 -38.13
#